data_AF-W2LTU3-F1
#
_entry.id   AF-W2LTU3-F1
#
_cell.length_a   1.000
_cell.length_b   1.000
_cell.length_c   1.000
_cell.angle_alpha   90.00
_cell.angle_beta   90.00
_cell.angle_gamma   90.00
#
_symmetry.space_group_name_H-M   'P 1'
#
loop_
_entity.id
_entity.type
_entity.pdbx_description
1 polymer ?
#
loop_
_entity_poly.entity_id
_entity_poly.type
_entity_poly.pdbx_seq_one_letter_code
_entity_poly.pdbx_strand_id
1 'polypeptide(L)'
;KPEVAHYLAADAAIVKSPAFERACVSVLLGREGALSDDDKAMLEPLAAEAAPLSSSSETTSLDEGFAAVTLERARRLPQATSRFNDQVAVIAPTSNVVERFFSQAKAVVGMHHQP
;
A
#
# COMPACT_ATOMS: atom_id res chain seq x y z
N LYS A 1 -28.53 10.16 1.11
CA LYS A 1 -27.81 8.91 0.71
C LYS A 1 -26.38 9.33 0.35
N PRO A 2 -25.33 8.61 0.74
CA PRO A 2 -23.98 8.97 0.32
C PRO A 2 -23.87 8.87 -1.21
N GLU A 3 -23.16 9.82 -1.82
CA GLU A 3 -23.01 9.96 -3.27
C GLU A 3 -22.42 8.70 -3.92
N VAL A 4 -21.57 7.97 -3.19
CA VAL A 4 -20.85 6.78 -3.67
C VAL A 4 -21.61 5.47 -3.45
N ALA A 5 -22.86 5.51 -2.98
CA ALA A 5 -23.60 4.29 -2.62
C ALA A 5 -23.80 3.32 -3.80
N HIS A 6 -23.86 3.82 -5.04
CA HIS A 6 -24.05 2.99 -6.23
C HIS A 6 -22.82 2.14 -6.56
N TYR A 7 -21.62 2.50 -6.09
CA TYR A 7 -20.42 1.66 -6.26
C TYR A 7 -20.40 0.44 -5.35
N LEU A 8 -21.29 0.38 -4.35
CA LEU A 8 -21.40 -0.72 -3.39
C LEU A 8 -22.65 -1.59 -3.62
N ALA A 9 -23.43 -1.30 -4.66
CA ALA A 9 -24.62 -2.08 -4.99
C ALA A 9 -24.25 -3.49 -5.50
N ALA A 10 -25.16 -4.46 -5.33
CA ALA A 10 -24.92 -5.84 -5.77
C ALA A 10 -24.74 -5.97 -7.30
N ASP A 11 -25.29 -5.02 -8.05
CA ASP A 11 -25.21 -4.91 -9.50
C ASP A 11 -24.19 -3.85 -9.96
N ALA A 12 -23.37 -3.32 -9.05
CA ALA A 12 -22.34 -2.35 -9.39
C ALA A 12 -21.36 -2.94 -10.41
N ALA A 13 -21.08 -2.19 -11.47
CA ALA A 13 -20.12 -2.59 -12.49
C ALA A 13 -18.71 -2.66 -11.90
N ILE A 14 -18.08 -3.84 -11.98
CA ILE A 14 -16.67 -4.01 -11.62
C ILE A 14 -15.82 -3.63 -12.83
N VAL A 15 -15.35 -2.39 -12.86
CA VAL A 15 -14.46 -1.89 -13.92
C VAL A 15 -13.06 -2.44 -13.68
N LYS A 16 -12.50 -3.15 -14.67
CA LYS A 16 -11.10 -3.60 -14.67
C LYS A 16 -10.26 -2.62 -15.45
N SER A 17 -9.15 -2.17 -14.88
CA SER A 17 -8.20 -1.27 -15.55
C SER A 17 -6.79 -1.80 -15.37
N PRO A 18 -6.31 -2.65 -16.29
CA PRO A 18 -5.00 -3.30 -16.15
C PRO A 18 -3.84 -2.30 -16.04
N ALA A 19 -3.95 -1.13 -16.67
CA ALA A 19 -2.92 -0.10 -16.59
C ALA A 19 -2.85 0.54 -15.21
N PHE A 20 -4.00 0.96 -14.68
CA PHE A 20 -4.13 1.48 -13.31
C PHE A 20 -3.67 0.47 -12.26
N GLU A 21 -4.07 -0.80 -12.37
CA GLU A 21 -3.66 -1.86 -11.46
C GLU A 21 -2.13 -2.04 -11.45
N ARG A 22 -1.48 -2.06 -12.62
CA ARG A 22 -0.01 -2.13 -12.71
C ARG A 22 0.66 -0.92 -12.10
N ALA A 23 0.13 0.28 -12.33
CA ALA A 23 0.66 1.51 -11.75
C ALA A 23 0.61 1.47 -10.20
N CYS A 24 -0.52 1.02 -9.63
CA CYS A 24 -0.68 0.81 -8.19
C CYS A 24 0.36 -0.18 -7.64
N VAL A 25 0.56 -1.33 -8.30
CA VAL A 25 1.57 -2.32 -7.90
C VAL A 25 2.98 -1.73 -7.94
N SER A 26 3.32 -0.94 -8.97
CA SER A 26 4.62 -0.28 -9.07
C SER A 26 4.85 0.70 -7.90
N VAL A 27 3.84 1.46 -7.49
CA VAL A 27 3.90 2.33 -6.30
C VAL A 27 4.13 1.50 -5.03
N LEU A 28 3.37 0.42 -4.83
CA LEU A 28 3.50 -0.45 -3.64
C LEU A 28 4.86 -1.16 -3.57
N LEU A 29 5.49 -1.43 -4.72
CA LEU A 29 6.83 -2.00 -4.80
C LEU A 29 7.95 -0.95 -4.71
N GLY A 30 7.63 0.33 -4.51
CA GLY A 30 8.61 1.42 -4.47
C GLY A 30 9.27 1.72 -5.83
N ARG A 31 8.64 1.34 -6.93
CA ARG A 31 9.14 1.51 -8.31
C ARG A 31 8.53 2.72 -9.02
N GLU A 32 8.19 3.75 -8.26
CA GLU A 32 7.55 4.98 -8.78
C GLU A 32 8.38 5.67 -9.87
N GLY A 33 9.72 5.65 -9.75
CA GLY A 33 10.62 6.23 -10.75
C GLY A 33 10.52 5.60 -12.14
N ALA A 34 9.86 4.44 -12.27
CA ALA A 34 9.61 3.77 -13.54
C ALA A 34 8.19 4.03 -14.11
N LEU A 35 7.35 4.82 -13.43
CA LEU A 35 6.02 5.17 -13.93
C LEU A 35 6.10 6.11 -15.12
N SER A 36 5.33 5.79 -16.17
CA SER A 36 5.12 6.72 -17.28
C SER A 36 4.29 7.93 -16.86
N ASP A 37 4.27 8.97 -17.67
CA ASP A 37 3.46 10.16 -17.37
C ASP A 37 1.95 9.85 -17.46
N ASP A 38 1.56 8.92 -18.33
CA ASP A 38 0.19 8.39 -18.38
C ASP A 38 -0.18 7.64 -17.09
N ASP A 39 0.74 6.83 -16.54
CA ASP A 39 0.51 6.14 -15.27
C ASP A 39 0.34 7.14 -14.11
N LYS A 40 1.16 8.19 -14.08
CA LYS A 40 1.04 9.25 -13.07
C LYS A 40 -0.29 10.00 -13.20
N ALA A 41 -0.71 10.31 -14.43
CA ALA A 41 -2.00 10.98 -14.70
C ALA A 41 -3.18 10.13 -14.21
N MET A 42 -3.10 8.80 -14.36
CA MET A 42 -4.13 7.88 -13.83
C MET A 42 -4.15 7.83 -12.30
N LEU A 43 -2.99 7.96 -11.65
CA LEU A 43 -2.88 7.92 -10.19
C LEU A 43 -3.10 9.28 -9.51
N GLU A 44 -3.18 10.39 -10.25
CA GLU A 44 -3.35 11.72 -9.65
C GLU A 44 -4.56 11.87 -8.72
N PRO A 45 -5.73 11.28 -9.00
CA PRO A 45 -6.85 11.31 -8.04
C PRO A 45 -6.52 10.68 -6.68
N LEU A 46 -5.44 9.88 -6.62
CA LEU A 46 -4.96 9.20 -5.42
C LEU A 46 -3.73 9.87 -4.79
N ALA A 47 -3.28 11.00 -5.31
CA ALA A 47 -2.20 11.75 -4.66
C ALA A 47 -2.67 12.27 -3.30
N ALA A 48 -1.84 12.07 -2.27
CA ALA A 48 -2.00 12.75 -1.00
C ALA A 48 -1.91 14.26 -1.23
N GLU A 49 -2.88 14.99 -0.69
CA GLU A 49 -2.78 16.44 -0.53
C GLU A 49 -1.52 16.72 0.31
N ALA A 50 -0.60 17.54 -0.19
CA ALA A 50 0.65 17.81 0.51
C ALA A 50 0.36 18.50 1.85
N ALA A 51 0.36 17.72 2.95
CA ALA A 51 0.31 18.29 4.28
C ALA A 51 1.61 19.08 4.54
N PRO A 52 1.55 20.27 5.16
CA PRO A 52 2.74 21.04 5.46
C PRO A 52 3.67 20.23 6.37
N LEU A 53 4.90 20.05 5.90
CA LEU A 53 5.97 19.33 6.60
C LEU A 53 6.15 19.93 8.00
N SER A 54 5.72 19.20 9.03
CA SER A 54 6.08 19.52 10.41
C SER A 54 7.54 19.11 10.60
N SER A 55 8.42 20.11 10.50
CA SER A 55 9.81 20.01 10.94
C SER A 55 9.80 19.70 12.44
N SER A 56 10.05 18.44 12.80
CA SER A 56 10.26 18.07 14.20
C SER A 56 11.74 17.80 14.42
N SER A 57 12.34 18.80 15.06
CA SER A 57 13.71 18.96 15.55
C SER A 57 14.44 17.68 15.98
N GLU A 58 15.71 17.61 15.61
CA GLU A 58 16.73 16.75 16.19
C GLU A 58 16.81 16.91 17.71
N THR A 59 16.87 15.79 18.43
CA THR A 59 17.57 15.70 19.71
C THR A 59 18.52 14.52 19.63
N THR A 60 19.82 14.82 19.69
CA THR A 60 20.90 13.84 19.68
C THR A 60 21.17 13.41 21.12
N SER A 61 20.71 12.22 21.52
CA SER A 61 21.20 11.57 22.75
C SER A 61 22.38 10.67 22.42
N LEU A 62 23.52 11.02 23.00
CA LEU A 62 24.79 10.30 22.93
C LEU A 62 24.68 8.99 23.73
N ASP A 63 24.38 7.87 23.07
CA ASP A 63 24.89 6.49 23.32
C ASP A 63 24.08 5.46 22.50
N GLU A 64 24.05 5.60 21.18
CA GLU A 64 23.43 4.61 20.31
C GLU A 64 24.53 3.85 19.55
N GLY A 65 24.65 2.55 19.84
CA GLY A 65 25.61 1.69 19.13
C GLY A 65 25.37 1.71 17.62
N PHE A 66 26.41 1.43 16.82
CA PHE A 66 26.36 1.49 15.35
C PHE A 66 25.14 0.78 14.73
N ALA A 67 24.69 -0.32 15.33
CA ALA A 67 23.49 -1.03 14.91
C ALA A 67 22.21 -0.22 15.15
N ALA A 68 22.07 0.44 16.30
CA ALA A 68 20.95 1.33 16.59
C ALA A 68 20.94 2.53 15.64
N VAL A 69 22.10 3.17 15.41
CA VAL A 69 22.22 4.27 14.46
C VAL A 69 21.90 3.81 13.03
N THR A 70 22.36 2.64 12.61
CA THR A 70 22.07 2.10 11.27
C THR A 70 20.59 1.75 11.11
N LEU A 71 19.98 1.16 12.14
CA LEU A 71 18.57 0.78 12.15
C LEU A 71 17.66 2.02 12.23
N GLU A 72 18.06 3.02 13.01
CA GLU A 72 17.39 4.31 13.08
C GLU A 72 17.54 5.08 11.78
N ARG A 73 18.73 5.07 11.15
CA ARG A 73 18.95 5.66 9.82
C ARG A 73 18.22 4.90 8.71
N ALA A 74 17.97 3.60 8.87
CA ALA A 74 17.11 2.82 7.97
C ALA A 74 15.61 3.11 8.18
N ARG A 75 15.19 3.41 9.42
CA ARG A 75 13.82 3.89 9.74
C ARG A 75 13.59 5.34 9.31
N ARG A 76 14.63 6.16 9.42
CA ARG A 76 14.66 7.59 9.08
C ARG A 76 15.02 7.85 7.63
N LEU A 77 15.57 6.88 6.91
CA LEU A 77 15.54 6.93 5.46
C LEU A 77 14.06 7.01 5.18
N PRO A 78 13.54 8.19 4.79
CA PRO A 78 12.21 8.20 4.28
C PRO A 78 12.38 7.26 3.10
N GLN A 79 11.72 6.10 3.11
CA GLN A 79 11.05 5.75 1.88
C GLN A 79 10.33 7.05 1.58
N ALA A 80 10.82 7.82 0.60
CA ALA A 80 10.08 8.96 0.10
C ALA A 80 8.80 8.30 -0.36
N THR A 81 7.83 8.21 0.54
CA THR A 81 6.64 7.44 0.35
C THR A 81 5.99 8.19 -0.77
N SER A 82 5.90 7.52 -1.92
CA SER A 82 5.25 8.08 -3.10
C SER A 82 4.01 8.82 -2.63
N ARG A 83 3.75 10.00 -3.18
CA ARG A 83 2.53 10.74 -2.82
C ARG A 83 1.26 9.91 -3.06
N PHE A 84 1.35 8.83 -3.83
CA PHE A 84 0.28 7.87 -4.06
C PHE A 84 0.22 6.74 -3.01
N ASN A 85 1.28 6.47 -2.25
CA ASN A 85 1.43 5.27 -1.42
C ASN A 85 0.33 5.16 -0.35
N ASP A 86 0.02 6.25 0.35
CA ASP A 86 -0.97 6.25 1.43
C ASP A 86 -2.35 5.82 0.93
N GLN A 87 -2.78 6.36 -0.23
CA GLN A 87 -4.07 6.02 -0.81
C GLN A 87 -4.06 4.68 -1.54
N VAL A 88 -2.96 4.32 -2.21
CA VAL A 88 -2.86 3.02 -2.91
C VAL A 88 -2.77 1.87 -1.91
N ALA A 89 -2.14 2.05 -0.76
CA ALA A 89 -2.01 1.02 0.28
C ALA A 89 -3.35 0.63 0.91
N VAL A 90 -4.34 1.52 0.94
CA VAL A 90 -5.69 1.21 1.44
C VAL A 90 -6.58 0.52 0.41
N ILE A 91 -6.19 0.51 -0.87
CA ILE A 91 -6.81 -0.33 -1.89
C ILE A 91 -6.36 -1.76 -1.59
N ALA A 92 -7.04 -2.39 -0.63
CA ALA A 92 -6.68 -3.72 -0.18
C ALA A 92 -6.62 -4.65 -1.40
N PRO A 93 -5.59 -5.50 -1.53
CA PRO A 93 -5.63 -6.62 -2.46
C PRO A 93 -6.60 -7.66 -1.88
N THR A 94 -7.90 -7.37 -1.91
CA THR A 94 -8.94 -8.13 -1.21
C THR A 94 -8.96 -9.60 -1.61
N SER A 95 -8.64 -9.92 -2.87
CA SER A 95 -8.56 -11.32 -3.35
C SER A 95 -7.45 -12.10 -2.66
N ASN A 96 -6.25 -11.52 -2.52
CA ASN A 96 -5.09 -12.30 -2.05
C ASN A 96 -5.16 -12.62 -0.54
N VAL A 97 -5.74 -11.72 0.26
CA VAL A 97 -5.91 -11.93 1.70
C VAL A 97 -6.92 -13.03 1.95
N VAL A 98 -8.04 -13.00 1.21
CA VAL A 98 -9.12 -13.98 1.31
C VAL A 98 -8.67 -15.34 0.79
N GLU A 99 -7.95 -15.39 -0.34
CA GLU A 99 -7.38 -16.63 -0.88
C GLU A 99 -6.34 -17.25 0.06
N ARG A 100 -5.45 -16.44 0.65
CA ARG A 100 -4.48 -16.90 1.64
C ARG A 100 -5.18 -17.43 2.89
N PHE A 101 -6.21 -16.73 3.35
CA PHE A 101 -7.03 -17.17 4.48
C PHE A 101 -7.70 -18.52 4.19
N PHE A 102 -8.37 -18.67 3.06
CA PHE A 102 -9.00 -19.94 2.69
C PHE A 102 -7.99 -21.05 2.44
N SER A 103 -6.81 -20.73 1.91
CA SER A 103 -5.72 -21.70 1.73
C SER A 103 -5.21 -22.22 3.08
N GLN A 104 -5.04 -21.33 4.07
CA GLN A 104 -4.66 -21.71 5.43
C GLN A 104 -5.77 -22.52 6.12
N ALA A 105 -7.03 -22.10 6.01
CA ALA A 105 -8.17 -22.83 6.55
C ALA A 105 -8.26 -24.24 5.94
N LYS A 106 -8.07 -24.38 4.63
CA LYS A 106 -8.04 -25.67 3.94
C LYS A 106 -6.90 -26.56 4.42
N ALA A 107 -5.71 -26.01 4.66
CA ALA A 107 -4.58 -26.77 5.19
C ALA A 107 -4.89 -27.35 6.58
N VAL A 108 -5.47 -26.54 7.48
CA VAL A 108 -5.85 -26.98 8.82
C VAL A 108 -6.96 -28.04 8.79
N VAL A 109 -8.00 -27.84 7.98
CA VAL A 109 -9.10 -28.80 7.84
C VAL A 109 -8.65 -30.10 7.14
N GLY A 110 -7.67 -30.01 6.23
CA GLY A 110 -7.07 -31.17 5.57
C GLY A 110 -6.29 -32.08 6.53
N MET A 111 -5.59 -31.51 7.50
CA MET A 111 -4.85 -32.27 8.53
C MET A 111 -5.77 -33.11 9.43
N HIS A 112 -7.03 -32.70 9.61
CA HIS A 112 -8.01 -33.43 10.41
C HIS A 112 -8.68 -34.60 9.63
N HIS A 113 -8.43 -34.72 8.32
CA HIS A 113 -9.00 -35.77 7.46
C HIS A 113 -7.99 -36.81 6.99
N GLN A 114 -6.79 -36.88 7.59
CA GLN A 114 -5.84 -37.95 7.32
C GLN A 114 -6.19 -39.19 8.17
N PRO A 115 -6.57 -40.35 7.56
CA PRO A 115 -6.72 -41.61 8.27
C PRO A 115 -5.38 -42.18 8.75
#